data_AF-A0A075I4N2-F1
#
_entry.id   AF-A0A075I4N2-F1
#
_cell.length_a   1.000
_cell.length_b   1.000
_cell.length_c   1.000
_cell.angle_alpha   90.00
_cell.angle_beta   90.00
_cell.angle_gamma   90.00
#
_symmetry.space_group_name_H-M   'P 1'
#
loop_
_entity.id
_entity.type
_entity.pdbx_description
1 polymer ?
#
loop_
_entity_poly.entity_id
_entity_poly.type
_entity_poly.pdbx_seq_one_letter_code
_entity_poly.pdbx_strand_id
1 'polypeptide(L)'
;MGVTKNSRSDYFISKYKAEQEIINSGLDYTIFRPSYIIGKKDYLSKFILKQIKKGIVIIPGSGKYHLQPIFVEDVAKIILESIYEKKFSNKILDLVGPEIIKFEDFVKYFVKNKKQRYKKLI
;
A
#
# COMPACT_ATOMS: atom_id res chain seq x y z
N MET A 1 -9.17 3.36 -2.22
CA MET A 1 -8.33 2.41 -1.44
C MET A 1 -9.08 2.10 -0.16
N GLY A 2 -8.59 1.18 0.67
CA GLY A 2 -9.21 0.88 1.96
C GLY A 2 -10.11 -0.35 1.99
N VAL A 3 -10.68 -0.58 3.16
CA VAL A 3 -11.37 -1.80 3.55
C VAL A 3 -12.87 -1.59 3.37
N THR A 4 -13.55 -2.53 2.72
CA THR A 4 -14.99 -2.46 2.48
C THR A 4 -15.69 -3.69 3.03
N LYS A 5 -17.01 -3.60 3.24
CA LYS A 5 -17.86 -4.72 3.65
C LYS A 5 -17.75 -5.93 2.70
N ASN A 6 -17.42 -5.70 1.43
CA ASN A 6 -17.30 -6.74 0.39
C ASN A 6 -15.84 -7.20 0.16
N SER A 7 -14.93 -6.92 1.10
CA SER A 7 -13.55 -7.37 1.01
C SER A 7 -13.49 -8.90 1.01
N ARG A 8 -12.74 -9.48 0.07
CA ARG A 8 -12.65 -10.95 -0.11
C ARG A 8 -11.58 -11.63 0.74
N SER A 9 -10.75 -10.88 1.44
CA SER A 9 -9.68 -11.40 2.29
C SER A 9 -10.00 -11.16 3.75
N ASP A 10 -9.83 -12.20 4.58
CA ASP A 10 -9.99 -12.12 6.04
C ASP A 10 -9.17 -10.99 6.66
N TYR A 11 -7.97 -10.74 6.13
CA TYR A 11 -7.15 -9.61 6.53
C TYR A 11 -7.89 -8.27 6.34
N PHE A 12 -8.43 -8.01 5.16
CA PHE A 12 -9.15 -6.76 4.88
C PHE A 12 -10.49 -6.69 5.62
N ILE A 13 -11.18 -7.82 5.83
CA ILE A 13 -12.40 -7.87 6.64
C ILE A 13 -12.09 -7.51 8.10
N SER A 14 -11.01 -8.05 8.68
CA SER A 14 -10.62 -7.72 10.07
C SER A 14 -10.31 -6.24 10.23
N LYS A 15 -9.63 -5.63 9.26
CA LYS A 15 -9.30 -4.20 9.25
C LYS A 15 -10.56 -3.34 9.05
N TYR A 16 -11.52 -3.76 8.23
CA TYR A 16 -12.82 -3.09 8.12
C TYR A 16 -13.56 -3.06 9.46
N LYS A 17 -13.66 -4.21 10.14
CA LYS A 17 -14.33 -4.31 11.44
C LYS A 17 -13.66 -3.40 12.47
N ALA A 18 -12.33 -3.46 12.59
CA ALA A 18 -11.59 -2.60 13.52
C ALA A 18 -11.82 -1.11 13.24
N GLU A 19 -11.88 -0.71 11.96
CA GLU A 19 -12.20 0.65 11.59
C GLU A 19 -13.59 1.08 12.07
N GLN A 20 -14.62 0.24 11.89
CA GLN A 20 -15.97 0.53 12.34
C GLN A 20 -16.07 0.60 13.88
N GLU A 21 -15.37 -0.28 14.60
CA GLU A 21 -15.30 -0.23 16.06
C GLU A 21 -14.71 1.11 16.56
N ILE A 22 -13.61 1.57 15.93
CA ILE A 22 -13.00 2.86 16.28
C ILE A 22 -13.97 4.01 16.00
N ILE A 23 -14.62 4.02 14.84
CA ILE A 23 -15.58 5.06 14.46
C ILE A 23 -16.74 5.13 15.45
N ASN A 24 -17.23 3.99 15.92
CA ASN A 24 -18.39 3.90 16.82
C ASN A 24 -18.02 4.00 18.31
N SER A 25 -16.72 4.10 18.64
CA SER A 25 -16.24 4.10 20.03
C SER A 25 -16.54 5.38 20.81
N GLY A 26 -16.86 6.48 20.12
CA GLY A 26 -16.98 7.81 20.72
C GLY A 26 -15.65 8.46 21.09
N LEU A 27 -14.52 7.81 20.78
CA LEU A 27 -13.18 8.39 20.92
C LEU A 27 -12.88 9.33 19.76
N ASP A 28 -12.04 10.33 20.00
CA ASP A 28 -11.43 11.08 18.91
C ASP A 28 -10.42 10.19 18.16
N TYR A 29 -10.50 10.18 16.83
CA TYR A 29 -9.66 9.34 16.00
C TYR A 29 -9.17 10.03 14.72
N THR A 30 -8.02 9.57 14.23
CA THR A 30 -7.60 9.74 12.85
C THR A 30 -7.19 8.38 12.31
N ILE A 31 -7.88 7.89 11.27
CA ILE A 31 -7.62 6.58 10.68
C ILE A 31 -6.86 6.78 9.38
N PHE A 32 -5.68 6.19 9.29
CA PHE A 32 -4.87 6.21 8.07
C PHE A 32 -5.08 4.95 7.25
N ARG A 33 -5.36 5.14 5.96
CA ARG A 33 -5.47 4.08 4.96
C ARG A 33 -4.33 4.23 3.96
N PRO A 34 -3.12 3.78 4.31
CA PRO A 34 -2.00 3.89 3.40
C PRO A 34 -2.17 2.95 2.22
N SER A 35 -1.70 3.40 1.05
CA SER A 35 -1.36 2.53 -0.06
C SER A 35 -0.09 1.73 0.26
N TYR A 36 0.56 1.15 -0.76
CA TYR A 36 1.87 0.54 -0.56
C TYR A 36 2.89 1.59 -0.12
N ILE A 37 3.32 1.49 1.14
CA ILE A 37 4.39 2.33 1.68
C ILE A 37 5.73 1.82 1.14
N ILE A 38 6.46 2.69 0.45
CA ILE A 38 7.77 2.40 -0.15
C ILE A 38 8.87 3.16 0.58
N GLY A 39 10.08 2.61 0.57
CA GLY A 39 11.25 3.21 1.20
C GLY A 39 12.42 2.25 1.26
N LYS A 40 13.54 2.67 1.85
CA LYS A 40 14.81 1.89 1.84
C LYS A 40 14.67 0.43 2.32
N LYS A 41 13.69 0.15 3.19
CA LYS A 41 13.49 -1.17 3.81
C LYS A 41 12.13 -1.80 3.51
N ASP A 42 11.36 -1.29 2.54
CA ASP A 42 10.00 -1.78 2.32
C ASP A 42 9.97 -3.24 1.81
N TYR A 43 8.90 -3.94 2.16
CA TYR A 43 8.75 -5.37 1.90
C TYR A 43 8.58 -5.68 0.41
N LEU A 44 7.81 -4.86 -0.32
CA LEU A 44 7.48 -5.10 -1.72
C LEU A 44 8.72 -4.98 -2.61
N SER A 45 9.48 -3.89 -2.47
CA SER A 45 10.74 -3.66 -3.18
C SER A 45 11.75 -4.75 -2.86
N LYS A 46 11.91 -5.13 -1.58
CA LYS A 46 12.79 -6.25 -1.19
C LYS A 46 12.36 -7.57 -1.82
N PHE A 47 11.07 -7.85 -1.83
CA PHE A 47 10.50 -9.06 -2.42
C PHE A 47 10.76 -9.12 -3.93
N ILE A 48 10.49 -8.03 -4.66
CA ILE A 48 10.77 -7.91 -6.09
C ILE A 48 12.28 -8.08 -6.36
N LEU A 49 13.15 -7.39 -5.62
CA LEU A 49 14.60 -7.49 -5.77
C LEU A 49 15.12 -8.92 -5.53
N LYS A 50 14.56 -9.63 -4.53
CA LYS A 50 14.91 -11.03 -4.26
C LYS A 50 14.53 -11.94 -5.43
N GLN A 51 13.41 -11.68 -6.08
CA GLN A 51 12.95 -12.43 -7.26
C GLN A 51 13.82 -12.14 -8.50
N ILE A 52 14.15 -10.87 -8.75
CA ILE A 52 15.09 -10.46 -9.80
C ILE A 52 16.45 -11.15 -9.63
N LYS A 53 16.96 -11.26 -8.40
CA LYS A 53 18.20 -12.00 -8.10
C LYS A 53 18.10 -13.49 -8.43
N LYS A 54 16.91 -14.08 -8.36
CA LYS A 54 16.64 -15.49 -8.71
C LYS A 54 16.38 -15.72 -10.21
N GLY A 55 16.36 -14.67 -11.03
CA GLY A 55 16.11 -14.78 -12.48
C GLY A 55 14.63 -14.94 -12.87
N ILE A 56 13.71 -14.94 -11.91
CA ILE A 56 12.28 -15.13 -12.13
C ILE A 56 11.50 -14.12 -11.30
N VAL A 57 10.64 -13.34 -11.95
CA VAL A 57 9.74 -12.38 -11.31
C VAL A 57 8.30 -12.85 -11.41
N ILE A 58 7.69 -13.04 -10.24
CA ILE A 58 6.29 -13.43 -10.07
C ILE A 58 5.43 -12.16 -10.03
N ILE A 59 4.47 -12.11 -10.92
CA ILE A 59 3.44 -11.08 -10.98
C ILE A 59 2.13 -11.72 -10.51
N PRO A 60 1.57 -11.29 -9.36
CA PRO A 60 0.24 -11.72 -8.94
C PRO A 60 -0.82 -11.30 -9.96
N GLY A 61 -1.74 -12.20 -10.31
CA GLY A 61 -2.80 -11.95 -11.26
C GLY A 61 -2.32 -11.41 -12.62
N SER A 62 -3.07 -10.47 -13.18
CA SER A 62 -2.77 -9.90 -14.50
C SER A 62 -1.57 -8.96 -14.52
N GLY A 63 -1.20 -8.38 -13.36
CA GLY A 63 -0.22 -7.28 -13.24
C GLY A 63 -0.70 -5.92 -13.73
N LYS A 64 -1.90 -5.84 -14.32
CA LYS A 64 -2.47 -4.60 -14.89
C LYS A 64 -3.21 -3.74 -13.87
N TYR A 65 -3.37 -4.22 -12.64
CA TYR A 65 -3.98 -3.44 -11.57
C TYR A 65 -3.08 -2.27 -11.17
N HIS A 66 -3.71 -1.20 -10.75
CA HIS A 66 -3.04 0.03 -10.38
C HIS A 66 -2.62 0.02 -8.90
N LEU A 67 -1.47 0.61 -8.65
CA LEU A 67 -0.93 0.98 -7.36
C LEU A 67 -0.78 2.49 -7.31
N GLN A 68 -0.77 3.06 -6.11
CA GLN A 68 -0.45 4.48 -5.91
C GLN A 68 0.48 4.63 -4.69
N PRO A 69 1.71 4.08 -4.76
CA PRO A 69 2.58 3.90 -3.61
C PRO A 69 2.98 5.26 -3.00
N ILE A 70 3.11 5.32 -1.68
CA ILE A 70 3.49 6.52 -0.92
C ILE A 70 4.85 6.31 -0.24
N PHE A 71 5.69 7.34 -0.16
CA PHE A 71 6.96 7.24 0.57
C PHE A 71 6.74 7.20 2.09
N VAL A 72 7.57 6.42 2.78
CA VAL A 72 7.49 6.27 4.24
C VAL A 72 7.72 7.60 4.97
N GLU A 73 8.57 8.47 4.43
CA GLU A 73 8.85 9.79 4.96
C GLU A 73 7.59 10.69 4.90
N ASP A 74 6.83 10.62 3.81
CA ASP A 74 5.57 11.37 3.67
C ASP A 74 4.50 10.87 4.64
N VAL A 75 4.38 9.55 4.81
CA VAL A 75 3.48 8.95 5.79
C VAL A 75 3.83 9.44 7.21
N ALA A 76 5.11 9.40 7.58
CA ALA A 76 5.56 9.84 8.89
C ALA A 76 5.25 11.33 9.13
N LYS A 77 5.49 12.16 8.11
CA LYS A 77 5.16 13.60 8.17
C LYS A 77 3.67 13.84 8.35
N ILE A 78 2.81 13.17 7.58
CA ILE A 78 1.35 13.32 7.68
C ILE A 78 0.84 12.86 9.04
N ILE A 79 1.36 11.74 9.56
CA ILE A 79 1.00 11.28 10.92
C ILE A 79 1.41 12.33 11.95
N LEU A 80 2.62 12.87 11.87
CA LEU A 80 3.09 13.90 12.79
C LEU A 80 2.21 15.16 12.75
N GLU A 81 1.90 15.67 11.55
CA GLU A 81 1.02 16.83 11.36
C GLU A 81 -0.39 16.56 11.90
N SER A 82 -0.89 15.34 11.72
CA SER A 82 -2.23 14.97 12.18
C SER A 82 -2.43 15.05 13.69
N ILE A 83 -1.36 14.84 14.47
CA ILE A 83 -1.41 14.86 15.93
C ILE A 83 -1.66 16.28 16.46
N TYR A 84 -1.12 17.29 15.78
CA TYR A 84 -1.19 18.69 16.24
C TYR A 84 -2.39 19.45 15.66
N GLU A 85 -2.96 18.98 14.56
CA GLU A 85 -4.00 19.70 13.84
C GLU A 85 -5.40 19.09 14.06
N LYS A 86 -6.25 19.80 14.81
CA LYS A 86 -7.64 19.38 15.09
C LYS A 86 -8.49 19.13 13.83
N LYS A 87 -8.10 19.66 12.67
CA LYS A 87 -8.81 19.43 11.39
C LYS A 87 -8.87 17.95 10.98
N PHE A 88 -7.99 17.12 11.55
CA PHE A 88 -7.94 15.68 11.30
C PHE A 88 -8.67 14.83 12.35
N SER A 89 -9.28 15.46 13.36
CA SER A 89 -10.17 14.80 14.32
C SER A 89 -11.37 14.18 13.60
N ASN A 90 -11.69 12.94 13.97
CA ASN A 90 -12.74 12.11 13.37
C ASN A 90 -12.64 12.00 11.83
N LYS A 91 -11.41 11.92 11.30
CA LYS A 91 -11.15 11.76 9.86
C LYS A 91 -10.55 10.42 9.51
N ILE A 92 -10.87 9.99 8.30
CA ILE A 92 -10.22 8.87 7.62
C ILE A 92 -9.43 9.48 6.46
N LEU A 93 -8.14 9.18 6.40
CA LEU A 93 -7.21 9.76 5.42
C LEU A 93 -6.60 8.64 4.57
N ASP A 94 -6.86 8.68 3.27
CA ASP A 94 -6.17 7.83 2.31
C ASP A 94 -4.77 8.39 2.06
N LEU A 95 -3.73 7.66 2.51
CA LEU A 95 -2.35 8.07 2.32
C LEU A 95 -1.81 7.45 1.03
N VAL A 96 -1.86 8.21 -0.05
CA VAL A 96 -1.47 7.79 -1.39
C VAL A 96 -0.36 8.68 -1.93
N GLY A 97 0.49 8.13 -2.79
CA GLY A 97 1.51 8.92 -3.45
C GLY A 97 0.97 9.72 -4.64
N PRO A 98 1.83 10.52 -5.28
CA PRO A 98 1.42 11.41 -6.37
C PRO A 98 1.07 10.67 -7.67
N GLU A 99 1.59 9.46 -7.86
CA GLU A 99 1.49 8.75 -9.14
C GLU A 99 0.74 7.42 -9.03
N ILE A 100 -0.18 7.21 -9.97
CA ILE A 100 -0.86 5.93 -10.17
C ILE A 100 -0.07 5.13 -11.21
N ILE A 101 0.36 3.92 -10.86
CA ILE A 101 1.22 3.07 -11.67
C ILE A 101 0.68 1.63 -11.74
N LYS A 102 0.77 0.97 -12.90
CA LYS A 102 0.44 -0.46 -13.00
C LYS A 102 1.49 -1.30 -12.30
N PHE A 103 1.08 -2.38 -11.64
CA PHE A 103 2.02 -3.26 -10.93
C PHE A 103 3.15 -3.79 -11.83
N GLU A 104 2.83 -4.18 -13.06
CA GLU A 104 3.85 -4.64 -14.02
C GLU A 104 4.86 -3.56 -14.40
N ASP A 105 4.44 -2.30 -14.48
CA ASP A 105 5.33 -1.17 -14.75
C ASP A 105 6.16 -0.80 -13.52
N PHE A 106 5.56 -0.87 -12.32
CA PHE A 106 6.26 -0.73 -11.06
C PHE A 106 7.40 -1.74 -10.93
N VAL A 107 7.16 -3.01 -11.30
CA VAL A 107 8.20 -4.05 -11.31
C VAL A 107 9.33 -3.72 -12.29
N LYS A 108 9.02 -3.15 -13.47
CA LYS A 108 10.03 -2.80 -14.50
C LYS A 108 11.04 -1.77 -13.99
N TYR A 109 10.66 -0.86 -13.10
CA TYR A 109 11.61 0.09 -12.49
C TYR A 109 12.79 -0.59 -11.78
N PHE A 110 12.60 -1.82 -11.28
CA PHE A 110 13.65 -2.59 -10.61
C PHE A 110 14.52 -3.40 -11.60
N VAL A 111 14.03 -3.65 -12.81
CA VAL A 111 14.69 -4.49 -13.82
C VAL A 111 15.57 -3.61 -14.71
N LYS A 112 16.73 -3.18 -14.20
CA LYS A 112 17.75 -2.43 -14.95
C LYS A 112 18.44 -3.29 -16.02
N ASN A 113 17.78 -3.53 -17.16
CA ASN A 113 18.30 -4.23 -18.35
C ASN A 113 18.73 -5.70 -18.17
N LYS A 114 18.31 -6.36 -17.09
CA LYS A 114 18.54 -7.80 -16.91
C LYS A 114 17.49 -8.60 -17.67
N LYS A 115 17.90 -9.62 -18.43
CA LYS A 115 16.95 -10.63 -18.96
C LYS A 115 16.30 -11.33 -17.77
N GLN A 116 14.99 -11.15 -17.61
CA GLN A 116 14.20 -11.75 -16.53
C GLN A 116 13.04 -12.55 -17.11
N ARG A 117 12.73 -13.70 -16.50
CA ARG A 117 11.52 -14.47 -16.83
C ARG A 117 10.37 -13.99 -15.96
N TYR A 118 9.25 -13.62 -16.57
CA TYR A 118 8.04 -13.22 -15.85
C TYR A 118 7.08 -14.40 -15.75
N LYS A 119 6.54 -14.67 -14.56
CA LYS A 119 5.50 -15.67 -14.32
C LYS A 119 4.27 -15.00 -13.70
N LYS A 120 3.12 -15.07 -14.37
CA LYS A 120 1.84 -14.60 -13.82
C LYS A 120 1.20 -15.72 -13.01
N LEU A 121 0.75 -15.41 -11.80
CA LEU A 121 -0.07 -16.31 -10.97
C LEU A 121 -1.53 -15.93 -11.16
N ILE A 122 -2.22 -16.65 -12.04
CA ILE A 122 -3.65 -16.46 -12.33
C ILE A 122 -4.46 -17.33 -11.38
#